data_AF-A0AAN6RPA5-F1
#
_entry.id   AF-A0AAN6RPA5-F1
#
_cell.length_a   1.000
_cell.length_b   1.000
_cell.length_c   1.000
_cell.angle_alpha   90.00
_cell.angle_beta   90.00
_cell.angle_gamma   90.00
#
_symmetry.space_group_name_H-M   'P 1'
#
loop_
_entity.id
_entity.type
_entity.pdbx_description
1 polymer ?
#
loop_
_entity_poly.entity_id
_entity_poly.type
_entity_poly.pdbx_seq_one_letter_code
_entity_poly.pdbx_strand_id
1 'polypeptide(L)'
;MRMFPLNKDENDYRVIQNLFESSWNHSDKSAQIQGIYMVRPADGETGLRASGHCYPEFMGQRRLGPIEPEIRFHGTYRACFIGEAAPGPYGFLWTCREHECRLCATMRNSLTLPADGTGMFGSAIYSSSCSSSNLEGI
;
A
#
# COMPACT_ATOMS: atom_id res chain seq x y z
N MET A 1 -0.51 -12.19 4.52
CA MET A 1 -0.75 -11.56 3.19
C MET A 1 0.25 -12.05 2.15
N ARG A 2 -0.14 -12.03 0.87
CA ARG A 2 0.66 -12.40 -0.31
C ARG A 2 0.55 -11.29 -1.36
N MET A 3 1.61 -11.07 -2.13
CA MET A 3 1.65 -10.08 -3.22
C MET A 3 1.58 -10.79 -4.57
N PHE A 4 0.51 -10.53 -5.32
CA PHE A 4 0.30 -11.08 -6.66
C PHE A 4 0.65 -10.00 -7.69
N PRO A 5 1.63 -10.23 -8.59
CA PRO A 5 1.90 -9.27 -9.66
C PRO A 5 0.66 -9.13 -10.55
N LEU A 6 0.31 -7.89 -10.88
CA LEU A 6 -0.68 -7.61 -11.91
C LEU A 6 -0.02 -7.60 -13.28
N ASN A 7 -0.71 -8.14 -14.28
CA ASN A 7 -0.24 -8.11 -15.66
C ASN A 7 -0.49 -6.71 -16.27
N LYS A 8 0.48 -6.18 -17.02
CA LYS A 8 0.39 -4.85 -17.68
C LYS A 8 -0.80 -4.74 -18.64
N ASP A 9 -1.26 -5.85 -19.17
CA ASP A 9 -2.41 -5.90 -20.07
C ASP A 9 -3.76 -5.93 -19.35
N GLU A 10 -3.77 -6.15 -18.04
CA GLU A 10 -5.00 -6.16 -17.23
C GLU A 10 -5.49 -4.74 -16.92
N ASN A 11 -6.81 -4.58 -16.85
CA ASN A 11 -7.44 -3.29 -16.57
C ASN A 11 -7.00 -2.73 -15.19
N ASP A 12 -6.90 -3.59 -14.17
CA ASP A 12 -6.51 -3.17 -12.83
C ASP A 12 -5.09 -2.56 -12.80
N TYR A 13 -4.16 -3.12 -13.58
CA TYR A 13 -2.83 -2.55 -13.72
C TYR A 13 -2.90 -1.14 -14.31
N ARG A 14 -3.62 -0.98 -15.43
CA ARG A 14 -3.75 0.30 -16.15
C ARG A 14 -4.43 1.37 -15.31
N VAL A 15 -5.47 1.00 -14.56
CA VAL A 15 -6.18 1.93 -13.65
C VAL A 15 -5.23 2.46 -12.58
N ILE A 16 -4.47 1.59 -11.92
CA ILE A 16 -3.54 2.00 -10.86
C ILE A 16 -2.33 2.75 -11.44
N GLN A 17 -1.81 2.33 -12.60
CA GLN A 17 -0.77 3.04 -13.32
C GLN A 17 -1.22 4.47 -13.65
N ASN A 18 -2.39 4.63 -14.28
CA ASN A 18 -2.93 5.94 -14.63
C ASN A 18 -3.16 6.80 -13.38
N LEU A 19 -3.64 6.21 -12.28
CA LEU A 19 -3.79 6.94 -11.02
C LEU A 19 -2.44 7.44 -10.48
N PHE A 20 -1.40 6.62 -10.54
CA PHE A 20 -0.04 7.02 -10.13
C PHE A 20 0.50 8.16 -11.00
N GLU A 21 0.40 8.03 -12.31
CA GLU A 21 0.93 8.99 -13.28
C GLU A 21 0.15 10.32 -13.26
N SER A 22 -1.18 10.26 -13.24
CA SER A 22 -2.03 11.47 -13.24
C SER A 22 -2.01 12.24 -11.92
N SER A 23 -1.62 11.60 -10.82
CA SER A 23 -1.45 12.25 -9.51
C SER A 23 -0.02 12.72 -9.23
N TRP A 24 0.88 12.58 -10.21
CA TRP A 24 2.25 13.05 -10.11
C TRP A 24 2.31 14.58 -10.27
N ASN A 25 2.87 15.29 -9.27
CA ASN A 25 2.85 16.76 -9.27
C ASN A 25 4.20 17.42 -8.95
N HIS A 26 5.25 16.65 -8.69
CA HIS A 26 6.60 17.19 -8.40
C HIS A 26 7.48 17.05 -9.66
N SER A 27 7.73 18.15 -10.35
CA SER A 27 8.49 18.17 -11.62
C SER A 27 9.99 17.95 -11.44
N ASP A 28 10.51 18.14 -10.23
CA ASP A 28 11.90 17.90 -9.84
C ASP A 28 12.19 16.43 -9.56
N LYS A 29 11.17 15.58 -9.50
CA LYS A 29 11.29 14.14 -9.23
C LYS A 29 10.98 13.34 -10.49
N SER A 30 11.55 12.14 -10.57
CA SER A 30 11.15 11.13 -11.56
C SER A 30 11.07 9.75 -10.92
N ALA A 31 10.20 8.89 -11.46
CA ALA A 31 10.10 7.50 -11.07
C ALA A 31 9.60 6.66 -12.26
N GLN A 32 9.96 5.39 -12.25
CA GLN A 32 9.45 4.40 -13.20
C GLN A 32 8.77 3.27 -12.42
N ILE A 33 7.54 2.94 -12.80
CA ILE A 33 6.82 1.79 -12.25
C ILE A 33 7.53 0.51 -12.66
N GLN A 34 8.15 -0.17 -11.70
CA GLN A 34 8.81 -1.47 -11.92
C GLN A 34 7.78 -2.61 -11.89
N GLY A 35 6.76 -2.51 -11.05
CA GLY A 35 5.70 -3.50 -10.93
C GLY A 35 4.54 -3.00 -10.08
N ILE A 36 3.35 -3.51 -10.35
CA ILE A 36 2.14 -3.28 -9.55
C ILE A 36 1.70 -4.62 -9.01
N TYR A 37 1.41 -4.68 -7.72
CA TYR A 37 1.05 -5.90 -7.03
C TYR A 37 -0.27 -5.71 -6.28
N MET A 38 -1.12 -6.71 -6.40
CA MET A 38 -2.32 -6.82 -5.59
C MET A 38 -2.01 -7.60 -4.31
N VAL A 39 -2.40 -7.02 -3.18
CA VAL A 39 -2.19 -7.62 -1.87
C VAL A 39 -3.46 -8.34 -1.43
N ARG A 40 -3.34 -9.62 -1.07
CA ARG A 40 -4.46 -10.42 -0.54
C ARG A 40 -4.01 -11.21 0.69
N PRO A 41 -4.91 -11.62 1.60
CA PRO A 41 -4.58 -12.61 2.62
C PRO A 41 -4.06 -13.91 1.99
N ALA A 42 -3.28 -14.67 2.73
CA ALA A 42 -3.09 -16.08 2.35
C ALA A 42 -4.43 -16.83 2.50
N ASP A 43 -4.65 -17.88 1.71
CA ASP A 43 -5.88 -18.68 1.82
C ASP A 43 -6.07 -19.16 3.27
N GLY A 44 -7.26 -18.92 3.83
CA GLY A 44 -7.57 -19.20 5.24
C GLY A 44 -7.26 -18.08 6.24
N GLU A 45 -6.52 -17.02 5.84
CA GLU A 45 -6.37 -15.81 6.65
C GLU A 45 -7.58 -14.88 6.41
N THR A 46 -8.54 -14.86 7.33
CA THR A 46 -9.68 -13.93 7.30
C THR A 46 -9.31 -12.48 7.64
N GLY A 47 -8.03 -12.20 7.90
CA GLY A 47 -7.54 -10.98 8.55
C GLY A 47 -7.78 -9.66 7.80
N LEU A 48 -7.82 -9.63 6.46
CA LEU A 48 -8.16 -8.37 5.73
C LEU A 48 -9.65 -8.19 5.49
N ARG A 49 -10.46 -9.25 5.56
CA ARG A 49 -11.92 -9.05 5.57
C ARG A 49 -12.34 -8.31 6.85
N ALA A 50 -11.60 -8.46 7.95
CA ALA A 50 -11.92 -7.74 9.19
C ALA A 50 -11.84 -6.20 9.05
N SER A 51 -10.87 -5.64 8.32
CA SER A 51 -10.79 -4.17 8.13
C SER A 51 -11.79 -3.62 7.11
N GLY A 52 -12.14 -4.43 6.09
CA GLY A 52 -13.26 -4.12 5.19
C GLY A 52 -14.65 -4.26 5.85
N HIS A 53 -14.79 -5.13 6.85
CA HIS A 53 -16.00 -5.26 7.69
C HIS A 53 -16.09 -4.16 8.75
N CYS A 54 -14.96 -3.69 9.27
CA CYS A 54 -14.94 -2.52 10.14
C CYS A 54 -15.28 -1.22 9.42
N TYR A 55 -15.16 -1.12 8.08
CA TYR A 55 -15.52 0.13 7.37
C TYR A 55 -17.03 0.42 7.44
N PRO A 56 -17.95 -0.51 7.09
CA PRO A 56 -19.39 -0.33 7.33
C PRO A 56 -19.75 -0.14 8.80
N GLU A 57 -19.10 -0.85 9.73
CA GLU A 57 -19.36 -0.74 11.17
C GLU A 57 -18.89 0.61 11.74
N PHE A 58 -17.73 1.10 11.31
CA PHE A 58 -17.20 2.42 11.67
C PHE A 58 -18.02 3.56 11.06
N MET A 59 -18.48 3.38 9.81
CA MET A 59 -19.37 4.32 9.12
C MET A 59 -20.78 4.34 9.74
N GLY A 60 -21.32 3.20 10.15
CA GLY A 60 -22.63 3.12 10.81
C GLY A 60 -22.66 3.77 12.20
N GLN A 61 -21.52 3.83 12.89
CA GLN A 61 -21.41 4.41 14.24
C GLN A 61 -21.26 5.93 14.25
N ARG A 62 -20.73 6.54 13.20
CA ARG A 62 -20.60 8.00 13.10
C ARG A 62 -21.71 8.52 12.20
N ARG A 63 -22.57 9.42 12.70
CA ARG A 63 -23.57 10.18 11.90
C ARG A 63 -22.92 11.14 10.90
N LEU A 64 -21.81 10.75 10.30
CA LEU A 64 -21.19 11.39 9.16
C LEU A 64 -21.92 10.79 7.96
N GLY A 65 -22.31 11.60 6.98
CA GLY A 65 -22.95 11.10 5.75
C GLY A 65 -22.08 10.07 5.01
N PRO A 66 -22.50 9.59 3.83
CA PRO A 66 -21.67 8.66 3.05
C PRO A 66 -20.28 9.28 2.82
N ILE A 67 -19.25 8.70 3.46
CA ILE A 67 -17.85 8.97 3.16
C ILE A 67 -17.48 7.94 2.11
N GLU A 68 -17.29 8.42 0.89
CA GLU A 68 -16.79 7.60 -0.20
C GLU A 68 -15.32 7.24 0.09
N PRO A 69 -14.95 5.95 0.06
CA PRO A 69 -13.57 5.55 0.26
C PRO A 69 -12.70 6.09 -0.88
N GLU A 70 -11.61 6.76 -0.52
CA GLU A 70 -10.66 7.31 -1.49
C GLU A 70 -9.38 6.47 -1.52
N ILE A 71 -8.84 6.25 -2.72
CA ILE A 71 -7.52 5.66 -2.89
C ILE A 71 -6.46 6.72 -2.56
N ARG A 72 -5.53 6.37 -1.67
CA ARG A 72 -4.42 7.25 -1.24
C ARG A 72 -3.09 6.50 -1.32
N PHE A 73 -2.02 7.24 -1.52
CA PHE A 73 -0.65 6.72 -1.56
C PHE A 73 0.00 6.78 -0.18
N HIS A 74 0.68 5.70 0.20
CA HIS A 74 1.50 5.61 1.40
C HIS A 74 2.89 5.10 1.00
N GLY A 75 3.91 5.97 1.14
CA GLY A 75 5.30 5.56 0.94
C GLY A 75 5.84 4.85 2.17
N THR A 76 6.66 3.83 1.97
CA THR A 76 7.30 3.08 3.06
C THR A 76 8.69 2.61 2.65
N TYR A 77 9.51 2.28 3.64
CA TYR A 77 10.86 1.78 3.44
C TYR A 77 10.87 0.27 3.15
N ARG A 78 11.74 -0.15 2.24
CA ARG A 78 11.94 -1.55 1.85
C ARG A 78 13.42 -1.92 2.06
N ALA A 79 13.69 -2.88 2.94
CA ALA A 79 15.04 -3.36 3.24
C ALA A 79 15.42 -4.66 2.50
N CYS A 80 14.49 -5.24 1.73
CA CYS A 80 14.71 -6.50 1.01
C CYS A 80 14.47 -6.33 -0.50
N PHE A 81 14.81 -7.37 -1.26
CA PHE A 81 14.69 -7.40 -2.73
C PHE A 81 13.32 -7.88 -3.23
N ILE A 82 12.26 -7.76 -2.42
CA ILE A 82 10.91 -8.17 -2.85
C ILE A 82 10.48 -7.35 -4.06
N GLY A 83 10.02 -8.04 -5.11
CA GLY A 83 9.62 -7.43 -6.39
C GLY A 83 10.73 -7.39 -7.45
N GLU A 84 11.98 -7.71 -7.10
CA GLU A 84 13.09 -7.75 -8.07
C GLU A 84 13.27 -9.13 -8.72
N ALA A 85 12.95 -10.20 -7.99
CA ALA A 85 12.92 -11.56 -8.52
C ALA A 85 11.54 -11.92 -9.09
N ALA A 86 11.53 -12.81 -10.08
CA ALA A 86 10.29 -13.40 -10.57
C ALA A 86 9.52 -14.09 -9.43
N PRO A 87 8.17 -14.10 -9.47
CA PRO A 87 7.38 -14.86 -8.51
C PRO A 87 7.81 -16.32 -8.46
N GLY A 88 7.75 -16.91 -7.26
CA GLY A 88 8.02 -18.33 -7.08
C GLY A 88 6.98 -19.20 -7.80
N PRO A 89 7.07 -20.54 -7.68
CA PRO A 89 6.20 -21.50 -8.39
C PRO A 89 4.70 -21.32 -8.12
N TYR A 90 4.33 -20.56 -7.09
CA TYR A 90 2.96 -20.28 -6.69
C TYR A 90 2.39 -18.97 -7.26
N GLY A 91 3.16 -18.22 -8.05
CA GLY A 91 2.69 -16.99 -8.71
C GLY A 91 2.56 -15.76 -7.80
N PHE A 92 3.09 -15.81 -6.57
CA PHE A 92 3.09 -14.69 -5.65
C PHE A 92 4.44 -14.52 -4.94
N LEU A 93 4.67 -13.33 -4.39
CA LEU A 93 5.85 -12.99 -3.61
C LEU A 93 5.59 -13.16 -2.10
N TRP A 94 6.60 -13.68 -1.41
CA TRP A 94 6.61 -13.83 0.04
C TRP A 94 7.25 -12.62 0.71
N THR A 95 6.64 -12.15 1.80
CA THR A 95 7.24 -11.14 2.66
C THR A 95 8.49 -11.69 3.36
N CYS A 96 9.57 -10.92 3.44
CA CYS A 96 10.70 -11.26 4.29
C CYS A 96 10.35 -11.11 5.78
N ARG A 97 11.22 -11.61 6.66
CA ARG A 97 11.08 -11.45 8.11
C ARG A 97 11.96 -10.35 8.71
N GLU A 98 12.78 -9.70 7.91
CA GLU A 98 13.65 -8.60 8.34
C GLU A 98 12.89 -7.50 9.09
N HIS A 99 13.40 -7.13 10.25
CA HIS A 99 12.81 -6.11 11.13
C HIS A 99 12.81 -4.73 10.47
N GLU A 100 13.89 -4.40 9.76
CA GLU A 100 14.05 -3.11 9.07
C GLU A 100 13.16 -3.00 7.81
N CYS A 101 12.56 -4.09 7.34
CA CYS A 101 11.71 -4.04 6.14
C CYS A 101 10.28 -3.61 6.49
N ARG A 102 10.05 -2.30 6.56
CA ARG A 102 8.73 -1.71 6.87
C ARG A 102 7.64 -2.16 5.89
N LEU A 103 7.95 -2.27 4.60
CA LEU A 103 7.04 -2.86 3.61
C LEU A 103 6.54 -4.24 4.05
N CYS A 104 7.44 -5.17 4.35
CA CYS A 104 7.08 -6.54 4.74
C CYS A 104 6.44 -6.61 6.14
N ALA A 105 6.74 -5.67 7.04
CA ALA A 105 6.06 -5.53 8.32
C ALA A 105 4.60 -5.07 8.13
N THR A 106 4.37 -4.02 7.33
CA THR A 106 3.02 -3.54 6.98
C THR A 106 2.19 -4.63 6.30
N MET A 107 2.80 -5.42 5.42
CA MET A 107 2.14 -6.55 4.77
C MET A 107 1.78 -7.69 5.73
N ARG A 108 2.44 -7.81 6.89
CA ARG A 108 2.12 -8.85 7.90
C ARG A 108 1.11 -8.34 8.93
N ASN A 109 1.27 -7.09 9.35
CA ASN A 109 0.59 -6.54 10.52
C ASN A 109 -0.42 -5.44 10.18
N SER A 110 -0.63 -5.14 8.90
CA SER A 110 -1.31 -3.93 8.41
C SER A 110 -0.55 -2.65 8.80
N LEU A 111 -1.12 -1.48 8.49
CA LEU A 111 -0.56 -0.19 8.91
C LEU A 111 -0.72 -0.08 10.43
N THR A 112 0.39 0.19 11.12
CA THR A 112 0.42 0.37 12.58
C THR A 112 0.82 1.80 12.88
N LEU A 113 0.21 2.40 13.91
CA LEU A 113 0.58 3.74 14.36
C LEU A 113 1.99 3.68 14.96
N PRO A 114 2.88 4.63 14.62
CA PRO A 114 4.17 4.72 15.29
C PRO A 114 3.95 5.00 16.78
N ALA A 115 4.75 4.35 17.63
CA ALA A 115 4.66 4.51 19.08
C ALA A 115 5.06 5.93 19.52
N ASP A 116 5.85 6.62 18.71
CA ASP A 116 6.39 7.96 18.89
C ASP A 116 6.16 8.81 17.62
N GLY A 117 5.32 9.84 17.73
CA GLY A 117 5.01 10.72 16.61
C GLY A 117 5.69 12.07 16.72
N THR A 118 6.68 12.34 15.86
CA THR A 118 7.31 13.68 15.70
C THR A 118 6.86 14.40 14.42
N GLY A 119 5.86 13.86 13.71
CA GLY A 119 5.34 14.45 12.47
C GLY A 119 4.60 15.77 12.70
N MET A 120 4.45 16.56 11.63
CA MET A 120 3.77 17.87 11.64
C MET A 120 2.35 17.83 12.25
N PHE A 121 1.69 16.67 12.20
CA PHE A 121 0.34 16.47 12.74
C PHE A 121 0.30 15.42 13.87
N GLY A 122 1.43 15.12 14.50
CA GLY A 122 1.55 14.13 15.57
C GLY A 122 1.69 12.68 15.09
N SER A 123 1.40 11.72 15.97
CA SER A 123 1.47 10.28 15.62
C SER A 123 0.26 9.86 14.81
N ALA A 124 0.48 9.55 13.53
CA ALA A 124 -0.56 9.12 12.60
C ALA A 124 0.02 8.27 11.46
N ILE A 125 -0.87 7.55 10.76
CA ILE A 125 -0.56 6.96 9.46
C ILE A 125 -0.80 8.03 8.39
N TYR A 126 0.26 8.45 7.72
CA TYR A 126 0.20 9.50 6.69
C TYR A 126 -0.03 8.92 5.32
N SER A 127 -0.90 9.56 4.54
CA SER A 127 -1.14 9.23 3.13
C SER A 127 -1.35 10.50 2.32
N SER A 128 -1.20 10.42 1.00
CA SER A 128 -1.36 11.56 0.09
C SER A 128 -2.21 11.18 -1.11
N SER A 129 -2.92 12.15 -1.69
CA SER A 129 -3.51 11.99 -3.04
C SER A 129 -2.48 12.14 -4.15
N CYS A 130 -1.30 12.71 -3.87
CA CYS A 130 -0.24 12.92 -4.84
C CYS A 130 0.86 11.86 -4.71
N SER A 131 1.04 11.06 -5.76
CA SER A 131 1.97 9.92 -5.81
C SER A 131 3.44 10.28 -5.55
N SER A 132 3.86 11.50 -5.88
CA SER A 132 5.24 11.99 -5.69
C SER A 132 5.54 12.61 -4.32
N SER A 133 4.54 12.75 -3.44
CA SER A 133 4.72 13.35 -2.12
C SER A 133 5.62 12.53 -1.20
N ASN A 134 5.59 11.20 -1.36
CA ASN A 134 6.26 10.26 -0.47
C ASN A 134 7.51 9.62 -1.11
N LEU A 135 7.95 10.12 -2.27
CA LEU A 135 9.20 9.73 -2.90
C LEU A 135 10.27 10.73 -2.47
N GLU A 136 11.20 10.30 -1.64
CA GLU A 136 12.43 11.04 -1.38
C GLU A 136 13.43 10.73 -2.48
N GLY A 137 14.27 11.72 -2.83
CA GLY A 137 15.23 11.62 -3.94
C GLY A 137 16.08 10.36 -3.83
N ILE A 138 16.00 9.52 -4.86
CA ILE A 138 16.88 8.37 -5.09
C ILE A 138 18.18 8.88 -5.69
#